data_AF-A0A061PAC4-F1
#
_entry.id   AF-A0A061PAC4-F1
#
_cell.length_a   1.000
_cell.length_b   1.000
_cell.length_c   1.000
_cell.angle_alpha   90.00
_cell.angle_beta   90.00
_cell.angle_gamma   90.00
#
_symmetry.space_group_name_H-M   'P 1'
#
loop_
_entity.id
_entity.type
_entity.pdbx_description
1 polymer ?
#
loop_
_entity_poly.entity_id
_entity_poly.type
_entity_poly.pdbx_seq_one_letter_code
_entity_poly.pdbx_strand_id
1 'polypeptide(L)'
;MSIQERLELLLNGDVISQKAASITSKAADRLPKNASTDHVTMLITHLATALTRIERGEELDKPAPALVKEVEAMSIKPEIQDELVWIEEQVGSNLPEEERIFLKIHYATLFNQ
;
A
#
# COMPACT_ATOMS: atom_id res chain seq x y z
N MET A 1 -6.10 -16.93 -6.49
CA MET A 1 -6.08 -16.59 -5.06
C MET A 1 -6.78 -15.25 -4.91
N SER A 2 -7.77 -15.16 -4.04
CA SER A 2 -8.47 -13.91 -3.72
C SER A 2 -7.62 -13.02 -2.81
N ILE A 3 -8.03 -11.76 -2.67
CA ILE A 3 -7.38 -10.81 -1.74
C ILE A 3 -7.51 -11.32 -0.29
N GLN A 4 -8.69 -11.83 0.08
CA GLN A 4 -8.93 -12.41 1.40
C GLN A 4 -8.01 -13.61 1.66
N GLU A 5 -7.91 -14.56 0.71
CA GLU A 5 -7.02 -15.72 0.85
C GLU A 5 -5.55 -15.28 1.00
N ARG A 6 -5.13 -14.22 0.29
CA ARG A 6 -3.78 -13.67 0.39
C ARG A 6 -3.52 -13.05 1.77
N LEU A 7 -4.46 -12.26 2.28
CA LEU A 7 -4.34 -11.64 3.59
C LEU A 7 -4.36 -12.67 4.72
N GLU A 8 -5.22 -13.68 4.63
CA GLU A 8 -5.26 -14.81 5.58
C GLU A 8 -3.92 -15.57 5.59
N LEU A 9 -3.33 -15.83 4.43
CA LEU A 9 -2.02 -16.48 4.33
C LEU A 9 -0.94 -15.66 5.04
N LEU A 10 -0.88 -14.35 4.79
CA LEU A 10 0.10 -13.46 5.41
C LEU A 10 -0.10 -13.34 6.93
N LEU A 11 -1.36 -13.29 7.37
CA LEU A 11 -1.72 -13.21 8.78
C LEU A 11 -1.38 -14.51 9.52
N ASN A 12 -1.71 -15.67 8.94
CA ASN A 12 -1.38 -16.98 9.49
C ASN A 12 0.14 -17.23 9.55
N GLY A 13 0.90 -16.58 8.67
CA GLY A 13 2.36 -16.60 8.68
C GLY A 13 3.02 -15.58 9.62
N ASP A 14 2.25 -14.81 10.39
CA ASP A 14 2.72 -13.71 11.27
C ASP A 14 3.53 -12.62 10.52
N VAL A 15 3.33 -12.54 9.20
CA VAL A 15 3.97 -11.55 8.32
C VAL A 15 3.28 -10.19 8.48
N ILE A 16 1.97 -10.20 8.73
CA ILE A 16 1.16 -8.99 8.89
C ILE A 16 0.34 -9.04 10.19
N SER A 17 0.04 -7.88 10.75
CA SER A 17 -0.86 -7.77 11.91
C SER A 17 -2.33 -7.88 11.52
N GLN A 18 -3.19 -8.21 12.49
CA GLN A 18 -4.63 -8.23 12.30
C GLN A 18 -5.19 -6.85 11.89
N LYS A 19 -4.63 -5.77 12.46
CA LYS A 19 -5.00 -4.39 12.13
C LYS A 19 -4.63 -4.06 10.68
N ALA A 20 -3.40 -4.37 10.27
CA ALA A 20 -2.94 -4.16 8.91
C ALA A 20 -3.78 -4.95 7.88
N ALA A 21 -4.11 -6.21 8.17
CA ALA A 21 -5.00 -7.02 7.34
C ALA A 21 -6.39 -6.37 7.18
N SER A 22 -6.97 -5.89 8.27
CA SER A 22 -8.29 -5.24 8.25
C SER A 22 -8.31 -3.96 7.42
N ILE A 23 -7.32 -3.08 7.62
CA ILE A 23 -7.21 -1.82 6.85
C ILE A 23 -6.97 -2.13 5.38
N THR A 24 -6.10 -3.09 5.08
CA THR A 24 -5.76 -3.46 3.71
C THR A 24 -6.95 -4.08 2.97
N SER A 25 -7.76 -4.91 3.63
CA SER A 25 -8.99 -5.43 3.03
C SER A 25 -9.95 -4.30 2.64
N LYS A 26 -10.10 -3.30 3.50
CA LYS A 26 -10.94 -2.13 3.21
C LYS A 26 -10.35 -1.26 2.08
N ALA A 27 -9.02 -1.12 2.02
CA ALA A 27 -8.35 -0.45 0.92
C ALA A 27 -8.61 -1.17 -0.42
N ALA A 28 -8.56 -2.51 -0.41
CA ALA A 28 -8.84 -3.32 -1.59
C ALA A 28 -10.24 -3.09 -2.16
N ASP A 29 -11.24 -2.90 -1.29
CA ASP A 29 -12.63 -2.66 -1.71
C ASP A 29 -12.81 -1.35 -2.47
N ARG A 30 -11.93 -0.36 -2.22
CA ARG A 30 -11.90 0.96 -2.86
C ARG A 30 -11.23 0.95 -4.24
N LEU A 31 -10.50 -0.11 -4.59
CA LEU A 31 -9.78 -0.19 -5.86
C LEU A 31 -10.74 -0.37 -7.05
N PRO A 32 -10.36 0.11 -8.25
CA PRO A 32 -11.14 -0.10 -9.47
C PRO A 32 -11.36 -1.60 -9.74
N LYS A 33 -12.60 -1.99 -10.04
CA LYS A 33 -12.97 -3.40 -10.26
C LYS A 33 -12.35 -4.01 -11.52
N ASN A 34 -11.88 -3.17 -12.44
CA ASN A 34 -11.19 -3.55 -13.67
C ASN A 34 -9.65 -3.54 -13.53
N ALA A 35 -9.11 -3.28 -12.34
CA ALA A 35 -7.66 -3.26 -12.15
C ALA A 35 -7.04 -4.65 -12.35
N SER A 36 -5.84 -4.69 -12.94
CA SER A 36 -5.03 -5.91 -13.06
C SER A 36 -4.89 -6.62 -11.71
N THR A 37 -5.23 -7.91 -11.67
CA THR A 37 -5.13 -8.76 -10.47
C THR A 37 -3.71 -8.82 -9.92
N ASP A 38 -2.70 -8.83 -10.79
CA ASP A 38 -1.29 -8.87 -10.37
C ASP A 38 -0.89 -7.57 -9.68
N HIS A 39 -1.28 -6.42 -10.25
CA HIS A 39 -1.01 -5.11 -9.65
C HIS A 39 -1.74 -4.92 -8.32
N VAL A 40 -3.00 -5.37 -8.23
CA VAL A 40 -3.75 -5.40 -6.96
C VAL A 40 -3.03 -6.27 -5.94
N THR A 41 -2.62 -7.48 -6.32
CA THR A 41 -1.96 -8.42 -5.40
C THR A 41 -0.64 -7.86 -4.85
N MET A 42 0.15 -7.19 -5.69
CA MET A 42 1.37 -6.51 -5.26
C MET A 42 1.08 -5.37 -4.29
N LEU A 43 0.14 -4.49 -4.63
CA LEU A 43 -0.26 -3.36 -3.80
C LEU A 43 -0.75 -3.83 -2.41
N ILE A 44 -1.66 -4.80 -2.38
CA ILE A 44 -2.23 -5.34 -1.13
C ILE A 44 -1.15 -6.02 -0.28
N THR A 45 -0.26 -6.81 -0.90
CA THR A 45 0.85 -7.41 -0.16
C THR A 45 1.75 -6.33 0.46
N HIS A 46 2.14 -5.34 -0.33
CA HIS A 46 3.00 -4.26 0.14
C HIS A 46 2.32 -3.45 1.26
N LEU A 47 1.08 -3.00 1.05
CA LEU A 47 0.33 -2.21 2.02
C LEU A 47 0.18 -2.95 3.37
N ALA A 48 -0.19 -4.22 3.35
CA ALA A 48 -0.35 -4.98 4.59
C ALA A 48 0.98 -5.11 5.36
N THR A 49 2.10 -5.30 4.65
CA THR A 49 3.42 -5.34 5.28
C THR A 49 3.86 -3.97 5.80
N ALA A 50 3.67 -2.90 5.03
CA ALA A 50 4.00 -1.53 5.40
C ALA A 50 3.26 -1.10 6.67
N LEU A 51 1.95 -1.33 6.73
CA LEU A 51 1.14 -1.02 7.90
C LEU A 51 1.57 -1.81 9.14
N THR A 52 1.98 -3.06 8.96
CA THR A 52 2.51 -3.89 10.06
C THR A 52 3.82 -3.32 10.59
N ARG A 53 4.72 -2.89 9.72
CA ARG A 53 5.98 -2.23 10.11
C ARG A 53 5.74 -0.95 10.90
N ILE A 54 4.82 -0.12 10.42
CA ILE A 54 4.43 1.14 11.08
C ILE A 54 3.86 0.85 12.47
N GLU A 55 3.00 -0.16 12.60
CA GLU A 55 2.44 -0.58 13.88
C GLU A 55 3.51 -1.08 14.84
N ARG A 56 4.51 -1.80 14.34
CA ARG A 56 5.64 -2.34 15.12
C ARG A 56 6.75 -1.31 15.39
N GLY A 57 6.69 -0.12 14.80
CA GLY A 57 7.74 0.89 14.90
C GLY A 57 9.05 0.46 14.24
N GLU A 58 8.98 -0.39 13.22
CA GLU A 58 10.15 -0.83 12.46
C GLU A 58 10.67 0.31 11.56
N GLU A 59 11.98 0.51 11.53
CA GLU A 59 12.60 1.48 10.62
C GLU A 59 12.56 0.97 9.19
N LEU A 60 12.34 1.90 8.24
CA LEU A 60 12.44 1.60 6.82
C LEU A 60 13.73 2.17 6.24
N ASP A 61 14.37 1.38 5.38
CA ASP A 61 15.43 1.91 4.53
C ASP A 61 14.86 2.97 3.59
N LYS A 62 15.65 4.02 3.37
CA LYS A 62 15.30 5.08 2.43
C LYS A 62 15.19 4.50 1.01
N PRO A 63 14.16 4.87 0.24
CA PRO A 63 14.09 4.55 -1.17
C PRO A 63 15.35 5.01 -1.90
N ALA A 64 15.78 4.23 -2.90
CA ALA A 64 16.89 4.63 -3.75
C ALA A 64 16.59 6.01 -4.37
N PRO A 65 17.57 6.95 -4.44
CA PRO A 65 17.34 8.29 -4.97
C PRO A 65 16.74 8.32 -6.39
N ALA A 66 17.03 7.30 -7.20
CA ALA A 66 16.43 7.15 -8.53
C ALA A 66 14.91 6.96 -8.47
N LEU A 67 14.43 6.20 -7.48
CA LEU A 67 13.01 5.93 -7.27
C LEU A 67 12.25 7.18 -6.83
N VAL A 68 12.87 7.98 -5.94
CA VAL A 68 12.30 9.26 -5.49
C VAL A 68 12.09 10.19 -6.69
N LYS A 69 13.11 10.34 -7.53
CA LYS A 69 13.05 11.17 -8.74
C LYS A 69 12.00 10.70 -9.74
N GLU A 70 11.82 9.39 -9.87
CA GLU A 70 10.78 8.82 -10.73
C GLU A 70 9.39 9.23 -10.26
N VAL A 71 9.12 9.11 -8.96
CA VAL A 71 7.83 9.52 -8.37
C VAL A 71 7.60 11.03 -8.47
N GLU A 72 8.64 11.85 -8.33
CA GLU A 72 8.55 13.30 -8.51
C GLU A 72 8.25 13.71 -9.96
N ALA A 73 8.77 12.95 -10.93
CA ALA A 73 8.54 13.18 -12.35
C ALA A 73 7.18 12.63 -12.82
N MET A 74 6.55 11.74 -12.05
CA MET A 74 5.25 11.16 -12.37
C MET A 74 4.12 12.17 -12.19
N SER A 75 3.22 12.22 -13.17
CA SER A 75 1.94 12.92 -13.03
C SER A 75 1.02 12.08 -12.13
N ILE A 76 1.09 12.31 -10.82
CA ILE A 76 0.27 11.62 -9.82
C ILE A 76 -1.19 12.03 -10.01
N LYS A 77 -2.04 11.04 -10.31
CA LYS A 77 -3.49 11.22 -10.40
C LYS A 77 -4.07 11.57 -9.01
N PRO A 78 -5.08 12.47 -8.90
CA PRO A 78 -5.68 12.85 -7.63
C PRO A 78 -6.15 11.67 -6.78
N GLU A 79 -6.67 10.63 -7.41
CA GLU A 79 -7.16 9.40 -6.78
C GLU A 79 -6.08 8.70 -5.95
N ILE A 80 -4.81 8.79 -6.36
CA ILE A 80 -3.69 8.22 -5.59
C ILE A 80 -3.52 8.98 -4.28
N GLN A 81 -3.68 10.30 -4.28
CA GLN A 81 -3.59 11.09 -3.05
C GLN A 81 -4.77 10.80 -2.14
N ASP A 82 -5.98 10.65 -2.69
CA ASP A 82 -7.18 10.31 -1.92
C ASP A 82 -7.02 8.96 -1.20
N GLU A 83 -6.44 7.96 -1.88
CA GLU A 83 -6.17 6.65 -1.24
C GLU A 83 -5.11 6.76 -0.14
N LEU A 84 -4.05 7.54 -0.33
CA LEU A 84 -3.03 7.74 0.70
C LEU A 84 -3.58 8.45 1.94
N VAL A 85 -4.37 9.52 1.73
CA VAL A 85 -5.03 10.25 2.82
C VAL A 85 -5.98 9.32 3.56
N TRP A 86 -6.78 8.53 2.85
CA TRP A 86 -7.68 7.57 3.47
C TRP A 86 -6.93 6.54 4.32
N ILE A 87 -5.78 6.03 3.85
CA ILE A 87 -4.93 5.12 4.64
C ILE A 87 -4.42 5.82 5.91
N GLU A 88 -3.92 7.06 5.80
CA GLU A 88 -3.44 7.84 6.94
C GLU A 88 -4.53 8.06 8.01
N GLU A 89 -5.76 8.31 7.58
CA GLU A 89 -6.94 8.38 8.45
C GLU A 89 -7.23 7.06 9.16
N GLN A 90 -7.08 5.91 8.48
CA GLN A 90 -7.28 4.60 9.12
C GLN A 90 -6.17 4.25 10.11
N VAL A 91 -4.94 4.69 9.86
CA VAL A 91 -3.79 4.46 10.73
C VAL A 91 -3.85 5.37 11.96
N GLY A 92 -4.35 6.60 11.78
CA GLY A 92 -4.38 7.66 12.79
C GLY A 92 -3.11 8.51 12.83
N SER A 93 -2.24 8.39 11.82
CA SER A 93 -1.02 9.16 11.66
C SER A 93 -0.65 9.27 10.18
N ASN A 94 0.22 10.20 9.85
CA ASN A 94 0.83 10.24 8.53
C ASN A 94 1.68 8.99 8.28
N LEU A 95 1.72 8.54 7.03
CA LEU A 95 2.63 7.48 6.61
C LEU A 95 4.07 8.03 6.60
N PRO A 96 5.08 7.23 6.97
CA PRO A 96 6.48 7.56 6.70
C PRO A 96 6.67 7.92 5.23
N GLU A 97 7.53 8.90 4.95
CA GLU A 97 7.75 9.39 3.59
C GLU A 97 8.19 8.26 2.65
N GLU A 98 9.02 7.36 3.17
CA GLU A 98 9.54 6.19 2.49
C GLU A 98 8.40 5.27 2.01
N GLU A 99 7.48 4.90 2.90
CA GLU A 99 6.30 4.07 2.56
C GLU A 99 5.35 4.82 1.63
N ARG A 100 5.24 6.14 1.79
CA ARG A 100 4.41 6.99 0.92
C ARG A 100 4.94 6.99 -0.51
N ILE A 101 6.26 6.94 -0.72
CA ILE A 101 6.90 6.82 -2.05
C ILE A 101 6.60 5.46 -2.67
N PHE A 102 6.79 4.35 -1.93
CA PHE A 102 6.51 3.01 -2.44
C PHE A 102 5.03 2.82 -2.81
N LEU A 103 4.12 3.30 -1.97
CA LEU A 103 2.69 3.23 -2.24
C LEU A 103 2.30 4.02 -3.49
N LYS A 104 2.86 5.23 -3.69
CA LYS A 104 2.61 6.02 -4.92
C LYS A 104 2.95 5.23 -6.19
N ILE A 105 4.00 4.43 -6.18
CA ILE A 105 4.43 3.63 -7.34
C ILE A 105 3.44 2.50 -7.60
N HIS A 106 3.05 1.77 -6.55
CA HIS A 106 2.07 0.69 -6.67
C HIS A 106 0.71 1.22 -7.14
N TYR A 107 0.25 2.33 -6.59
CA TYR A 107 -0.98 2.98 -7.02
C TYR A 107 -0.88 3.56 -8.44
N ALA A 108 0.23 4.18 -8.83
CA ALA A 108 0.39 4.68 -10.19
C ALA A 108 0.36 3.54 -11.21
N THR A 109 0.96 2.40 -10.92
CA THR A 109 0.89 1.19 -11.75
C THR A 109 -0.55 0.66 -11.86
N LEU A 110 -1.35 0.83 -10.80
CA LEU A 110 -2.75 0.45 -10.78
C LEU A 110 -3.62 1.40 -11.62
N PHE A 111 -3.46 2.72 -11.44
CA PHE A 111 -4.33 3.74 -11.99
C PHE A 111 -3.91 4.25 -13.37
N ASN A 112 -2.68 4.06 -13.81
CA ASN A 112 -2.19 4.50 -15.14
C ASN A 112 -2.34 3.43 -16.24
N GLN A 113 -3.18 2.42 -16.02
CA GLN A 113 -3.61 1.49 -17.05
C GLN A 113 -4.60 2.14 -18.03
#